data_AF-R1DQE3-F1
#
_entry.id   AF-R1DQE3-F1
#
_cell.length_a   1.000
_cell.length_b   1.000
_cell.length_c   1.000
_cell.angle_alpha   90.00
_cell.angle_beta   90.00
_cell.angle_gamma   90.00
#
_symmetry.space_group_name_H-M   'P 1'
#
loop_
_entity.id
_entity.type
_entity.pdbx_description
1 polymer ?
#
loop_
_entity_poly.entity_id
_entity_poly.type
_entity_poly.pdbx_seq_one_letter_code
_entity_poly.pdbx_strand_id
1 'polypeptide(L)'
;MWIKIERIAAFAQVLCDPRCEGEEVPARYSIAFFCNPNKATLVQCLPGCSGEGNPPRYAPINAFEYITRRLCGTIDDPITGQGHRRGE
;
A
#
# COMPACT_ATOMS: atom_id res chain seq x y z
N MET A 1 -3.80 -7.96 6.66
CA MET A 1 -3.57 -7.83 8.13
C MET A 1 -4.87 -7.86 8.92
N TRP A 2 -5.92 -7.11 8.53
CA TRP A 2 -7.22 -7.13 9.22
C TRP A 2 -8.02 -8.44 9.08
N ILE A 3 -7.98 -9.14 7.93
CA ILE A 3 -8.83 -10.33 7.66
C ILE A 3 -8.04 -11.67 7.51
N LYS A 4 -6.70 -11.67 7.71
CA LYS A 4 -5.73 -12.56 6.99
C LYS A 4 -5.76 -12.26 5.48
N ILE A 5 -4.62 -12.23 4.80
CA ILE A 5 -4.54 -11.72 3.42
C ILE A 5 -5.20 -12.73 2.47
N GLU A 6 -6.50 -12.57 2.24
CA GLU A 6 -7.22 -13.17 1.09
C GLU A 6 -7.73 -12.08 0.13
N ARG A 7 -7.62 -10.80 0.48
CA ARG A 7 -7.85 -9.69 -0.46
C ARG A 7 -6.52 -9.11 -0.91
N ILE A 8 -6.23 -9.41 -2.17
CA ILE A 8 -5.05 -9.09 -2.95
C ILE A 8 -4.76 -7.59 -2.86
N ALA A 9 -3.52 -7.23 -2.52
CA ALA A 9 -3.00 -5.92 -2.91
C ALA A 9 -2.89 -5.95 -4.43
N ALA A 10 -3.81 -5.29 -5.13
CA ALA A 10 -3.78 -5.25 -6.58
C ALA A 10 -2.60 -4.39 -7.03
N PHE A 11 -1.65 -4.99 -7.74
CA PHE A 11 -0.63 -4.24 -8.44
C PHE A 11 -1.24 -3.78 -9.76
N ALA A 12 -1.47 -2.47 -9.87
CA ALA A 12 -2.01 -1.87 -11.09
C ALA A 12 -0.92 -1.01 -11.74
N GLN A 13 -0.64 -1.29 -13.00
CA GLN A 13 0.20 -0.44 -13.85
C GLN A 13 -0.70 0.29 -14.84
N VAL A 14 -0.43 1.57 -15.06
CA VAL A 14 -1.06 2.31 -16.16
C VAL A 14 -0.10 2.20 -17.34
N LEU A 15 -0.51 1.43 -18.35
CA LEU A 15 0.22 1.29 -19.61
C LEU A 15 -0.36 2.24 -20.65
N CYS A 16 0.48 2.65 -21.61
CA CYS A 16 0.00 3.35 -22.81
C CYS A 16 -0.99 2.47 -23.57
N ASP A 17 -1.97 3.10 -24.24
CA ASP A 17 -2.90 2.38 -25.10
C ASP A 17 -2.10 1.74 -26.27
N PRO A 18 -2.08 0.40 -26.40
CA PRO A 18 -1.28 -0.26 -27.43
C PRO A 18 -1.76 0.02 -28.85
N ARG A 19 -2.93 0.66 -29.01
CA ARG A 19 -3.49 1.03 -30.32
C ARG A 19 -2.95 2.37 -30.85
N CYS A 20 -2.21 3.11 -30.03
CA CYS A 20 -1.68 4.43 -30.39
C CYS A 20 -0.25 4.37 -30.96
N GLU A 21 0.16 3.26 -31.60
CA GLU A 21 1.51 3.14 -32.17
C GLU A 21 1.76 4.21 -33.25
N GLY A 22 2.66 5.16 -32.95
CA GLY A 22 3.09 6.22 -33.88
C GLY A 22 2.24 7.49 -33.89
N GLU A 23 1.21 7.59 -33.05
CA GLU A 23 0.32 8.76 -32.93
C GLU A 23 0.42 9.40 -31.53
N GLU A 24 0.03 10.68 -31.41
CA GLU A 24 0.05 11.40 -30.14
C GLU A 24 -0.99 10.81 -29.16
N VAL A 25 -0.53 10.36 -27.99
CA VAL A 25 -1.41 9.76 -26.97
C VAL A 25 -2.20 10.88 -26.25
N PRO A 26 -3.55 10.84 -26.23
CA PRO A 26 -4.35 11.86 -25.57
C PRO A 26 -4.16 11.84 -24.05
N ALA A 27 -4.34 13.01 -23.41
CA ALA A 27 -4.20 13.15 -21.96
C ALA A 27 -5.20 12.25 -21.20
N ARG A 28 -4.69 11.43 -20.29
CA ARG A 28 -5.50 10.53 -19.43
C ARG A 28 -5.59 11.09 -18.01
N TYR A 29 -6.81 11.35 -17.56
CA TYR A 29 -7.08 11.79 -16.19
C TYR A 29 -7.64 10.64 -15.35
N SER A 30 -7.11 10.45 -14.14
CA SER A 30 -7.66 9.53 -13.16
C SER A 30 -7.44 10.06 -11.76
N ILE A 31 -8.41 9.83 -10.87
CA ILE A 31 -8.33 10.24 -9.47
C ILE A 31 -8.27 8.96 -8.62
N ALA A 32 -7.19 8.79 -7.87
CA ALA A 32 -7.03 7.68 -6.94
C ALA A 32 -7.57 8.07 -5.56
N PHE A 33 -8.47 7.26 -5.00
CA PHE A 33 -8.99 7.44 -3.65
C PHE A 33 -8.45 6.36 -2.72
N PHE A 34 -7.63 6.76 -1.75
CA PHE A 34 -7.01 5.86 -0.78
C PHE A 34 -7.74 5.93 0.56
N CYS A 35 -8.33 4.82 0.99
CA CYS A 35 -8.99 4.69 2.29
C CYS A 35 -8.04 4.06 3.31
N ASN A 36 -7.78 4.77 4.40
CA ASN A 36 -6.96 4.29 5.51
C ASN A 36 -7.73 4.35 6.82
N PRO A 37 -7.46 3.43 7.78
CA PRO A 37 -7.96 3.55 9.15
C PRO A 37 -7.36 4.79 9.84
N ASN A 38 -7.94 5.19 10.97
CA ASN A 38 -7.42 6.30 11.76
C ASN A 38 -5.97 6.01 12.20
N LYS A 39 -5.14 7.05 12.30
CA LYS A 39 -3.71 6.96 12.63
C LYS A 39 -3.46 6.21 13.93
N ALA A 40 -4.30 6.43 14.94
CA ALA A 40 -4.18 5.78 16.25
C ALA A 40 -4.69 4.32 16.27
N THR A 41 -5.33 3.85 15.21
CA THR A 41 -5.92 2.51 15.18
C THR A 41 -4.86 1.43 15.24
N LEU A 42 -4.99 0.53 16.21
CA LEU A 42 -4.21 -0.70 16.27
C LEU A 42 -4.74 -1.70 15.25
N VAL A 43 -3.91 -2.08 14.30
CA VAL A 43 -4.22 -3.06 13.27
C VAL A 43 -3.84 -4.45 13.78
N GLN A 44 -4.84 -5.30 13.96
CA GLN A 44 -4.67 -6.69 14.39
C GLN A 44 -5.66 -7.62 13.69
N CYS A 45 -5.49 -8.93 13.89
CA CYS A 45 -6.45 -9.92 13.41
C CYS A 45 -7.82 -9.65 14.03
N LEU A 46 -8.86 -9.56 13.20
CA LEU A 46 -10.21 -9.33 13.68
C LEU A 46 -10.74 -10.52 14.51
N PRO A 47 -11.64 -10.27 15.48
CA PRO A 47 -12.34 -11.32 16.19
C PRO A 47 -13.05 -12.27 15.21
N GLY A 48 -12.89 -13.58 15.40
CA GLY A 48 -13.46 -14.60 14.52
C GLY A 48 -12.60 -14.97 13.29
N CYS A 49 -11.52 -14.24 12.98
CA CYS A 49 -10.60 -14.57 11.89
C CYS A 49 -9.39 -15.43 12.33
N SER A 50 -9.32 -15.82 13.62
CA SER A 50 -8.28 -16.70 14.18
C SER A 50 -8.86 -17.65 15.23
N GLY A 51 -8.21 -18.80 15.40
CA GLY A 51 -8.58 -19.83 16.38
C GLY A 51 -7.45 -20.84 16.61
N GLU A 52 -7.73 -21.89 17.38
CA GLU A 52 -6.74 -22.83 17.94
C GLU A 52 -5.93 -23.58 16.86
N GLY A 53 -6.52 -23.87 15.70
CA GLY A 53 -5.81 -24.42 14.53
C GLY A 53 -5.40 -23.38 13.47
N ASN A 54 -5.65 -22.10 13.70
CA ASN A 54 -5.44 -21.04 12.71
C ASN A 54 -5.04 -19.72 13.39
N PRO A 55 -3.83 -19.63 13.95
CA PRO A 55 -3.38 -18.46 14.70
C PRO A 55 -3.27 -17.21 13.80
N PRO A 56 -3.22 -16.01 14.39
CA PRO A 56 -2.92 -14.78 13.65
C PRO A 56 -1.58 -14.89 12.91
N ARG A 57 -1.55 -14.49 11.63
CA ARG A 57 -0.33 -14.55 10.79
C ARG A 57 0.63 -13.38 11.01
N TYR A 58 0.14 -12.27 11.55
CA TYR A 58 0.90 -11.03 11.70
C TYR A 58 0.72 -10.50 13.11
N ALA A 59 1.79 -9.95 13.68
CA ALA A 59 1.74 -9.23 14.94
C ALA A 59 0.89 -7.94 14.79
N PRO A 60 0.23 -7.50 15.86
CA PRO A 60 -0.43 -6.19 15.90
C PRO A 60 0.56 -5.06 15.58
N ILE A 61 0.12 -4.05 14.82
CA ILE A 61 0.93 -2.87 14.49
C ILE A 61 0.03 -1.64 14.37
N ASN A 62 0.54 -0.45 14.68
CA ASN A 62 -0.22 0.77 14.50
C ASN A 62 -0.39 1.13 13.00
N ALA A 63 -1.57 1.63 12.62
CA ALA A 63 -1.87 2.00 11.23
C ALA A 63 -0.91 3.05 10.66
N PHE A 64 -0.59 4.09 11.43
CA PHE A 64 0.31 5.14 11.01
C PHE A 64 1.75 4.64 10.83
N GLU A 65 2.22 3.80 11.75
CA GLU A 65 3.53 3.16 11.66
C GLU A 65 3.67 2.34 10.37
N TYR A 66 2.65 1.54 10.05
CA TYR A 66 2.62 0.75 8.82
C TYR A 66 2.67 1.62 7.55
N ILE A 67 1.83 2.67 7.48
CA ILE A 67 1.76 3.56 6.32
C ILE A 67 3.08 4.34 6.15
N THR A 68 3.63 4.87 7.25
CA THR A 68 4.89 5.62 7.23
C THR A 68 6.04 4.76 6.71
N ARG A 69 6.15 3.51 7.20
CA ARG A 69 7.15 2.56 6.71
C ARG A 69 7.05 2.29 5.21
N ARG A 70 5.83 2.25 4.65
CA ARG A 70 5.60 2.02 3.22
C ARG A 70 5.94 3.24 2.38
N LEU A 71 5.58 4.43 2.84
CA LEU A 71 5.87 5.67 2.13
C LEU A 71 7.37 5.98 2.18
N CYS A 72 7.97 6.07 3.35
CA CYS A 72 9.40 6.41 3.50
C CYS A 72 10.35 5.38 2.87
N GLY A 73 9.89 4.15 2.62
CA GLY A 73 10.69 3.12 1.94
C GLY A 73 10.66 3.21 0.41
N THR A 74 9.85 4.10 -0.18
CA THR A 74 9.65 4.17 -1.65
C THR A 74 9.71 5.59 -2.20
N ILE A 75 9.36 6.59 -1.39
CA ILE A 75 9.44 8.00 -1.74
C ILE A 75 10.41 8.72 -0.81
N ASP A 76 11.14 9.70 -1.36
CA ASP A 76 11.98 10.59 -0.59
C ASP A 76 11.11 11.34 0.43
N ASP A 77 11.61 11.52 1.65
CA ASP A 77 10.89 12.27 2.67
C ASP A 77 10.64 13.70 2.15
N PRO A 78 9.37 14.14 2.03
CA PRO A 78 9.03 15.44 1.46
C PRO A 78 9.49 16.62 2.32
N ILE A 79 9.88 16.40 3.58
CA ILE A 79 10.35 17.45 4.51
C ILE A 79 11.88 17.53 4.51
N THR A 80 12.57 16.38 4.48
CA THR A 80 14.04 16.34 4.59
C THR A 80 14.75 16.16 3.24
N GLY A 81 14.02 15.79 2.18
CA GLY A 81 14.58 15.50 0.85
C GLY A 81 15.54 14.32 0.83
N GLN A 82 15.65 13.57 1.94
CA GLN A 82 16.56 12.45 2.06
C GLN A 82 15.89 11.17 1.56
N GLY A 83 16.27 10.77 0.36
CA GLY A 83 15.89 9.48 -0.20
C GLY A 83 16.63 8.32 0.44
N HIS A 84 15.91 7.25 0.77
CA HIS A 84 16.52 5.96 1.07
C HIS A 84 16.99 5.31 -0.24
N ARG A 85 18.03 5.87 -0.87
CA ARG A 85 18.82 5.11 -1.85
C ARG A 85 19.43 3.96 -1.08
N ARG A 86 18.94 2.73 -1.34
CA ARG A 86 19.57 1.51 -0.83
C ARG A 86 21.06 1.59 -1.16
N GLY A 87 21.87 1.75 -0.12
CA GLY A 87 23.31 1.55 -0.19
C GLY A 87 23.60 0.12 -0.63
N GLU A 88 24.71 -0.02 -1.33
CA GLU A 88 25.27 -1.23 -1.92
C GLU A 88 25.25 -2.46 -0.99
#